data_AF-A0AAU9JDD3-F1
#
_entry.id   AF-A0AAU9JDD3-F1
#
_cell.length_a   1.000
_cell.length_b   1.000
_cell.length_c   1.000
_cell.angle_alpha   90.00
_cell.angle_beta   90.00
_cell.angle_gamma   90.00
#
_symmetry.space_group_name_H-M   'P 1'
#
loop_
_entity.id
_entity.type
_entity.pdbx_description
1 polymer ?
#
loop_
_entity_poly.entity_id
_entity_poly.type
_entity_poly.pdbx_seq_one_letter_code
_entity_poly.pdbx_strand_id
1 'polypeptide(L)'
;MAANQLSKILISIDNSGQVASALQSINKKFAMKFEEAKEVPKELLKPPIEAIINEIGPEEIEAKLKKAQIREAKRQKKELEEKLNKVTGKIEVLYNPESPSFKPNSLRPNLQNSQVRQEFFDNEKKKAKETTKKLQKYYLQQQRLKQQIESNIEKIEKLANKDKEVENKEKELAQKQKEEQYMRELEKMQEKKLQRQKEFEEAKKRKIEFEELQKKKPLFVKLEEKYKAEIEMPELEKRKEELAKKRMLYQPINLEQLQDHARKYETIRKEQIKKIEEDLKKSIENTKGNMNWNSTMWNARALEEEKQLRKASSQSNLEKIKKIEKRNKYAELVKEVFSPTIDKFKQQELEDRISKLKHPVEKWNEKNNRISLNQSLSDTEKKIKKKKIKVKKIETPAITEVKTTREPKFIDYLGERRKAREEQEKNGSKVSNEIDVNWEDELMSADNSKEKFKKIKKKAELLEKEARKKELLLIPKNVGDYKTIETAENVDKLIIGSIKAKLAVLEHVET
;
A
#
# COMPACT_ATOMS: atom_id res chain seq x y z
N MET A 1 -20.39 -57.96 17.51
CA MET A 1 -19.72 -59.02 18.30
C MET A 1 -18.18 -58.97 18.28
N ALA A 2 -17.52 -57.98 17.67
CA ALA A 2 -16.06 -57.88 17.63
C ALA A 2 -15.44 -56.89 18.65
N ALA A 3 -16.24 -56.27 19.51
CA ALA A 3 -15.76 -55.29 20.50
C ALA A 3 -15.27 -55.92 21.82
N ASN A 4 -15.46 -57.24 22.01
CA ASN A 4 -15.25 -57.91 23.31
C ASN A 4 -13.93 -58.68 23.44
N GLN A 5 -13.03 -58.60 22.46
CA GLN A 5 -11.74 -59.33 22.50
C GLN A 5 -10.51 -58.42 22.69
N LEU A 6 -10.64 -57.10 22.52
CA LEU A 6 -9.53 -56.17 22.76
C LEU A 6 -9.39 -55.72 24.22
N SER A 7 -10.37 -56.01 25.07
CA SER A 7 -10.33 -55.71 26.51
C SER A 7 -9.52 -56.71 27.35
N LYS A 8 -9.14 -57.88 26.78
CA LYS A 8 -8.47 -58.96 27.53
C LYS A 8 -6.94 -58.96 27.48
N ILE A 9 -6.30 -58.01 26.79
CA ILE A 9 -4.83 -58.00 26.63
C ILE A 9 -4.13 -56.91 27.49
N LEU A 10 -4.89 -56.10 28.24
CA LEU A 10 -4.35 -54.96 29.00
C LEU A 10 -4.44 -55.13 30.53
N ILE A 11 -4.16 -56.32 31.05
CA ILE A 11 -4.07 -56.55 32.51
C ILE A 11 -2.76 -57.28 32.83
N SER A 12 -1.69 -56.51 32.97
CA SER A 12 -0.72 -56.72 34.04
C SER A 12 0.11 -55.44 34.18
N ILE A 13 0.05 -54.85 35.38
CA ILE A 13 0.92 -53.87 36.03
C ILE A 13 0.03 -52.96 36.88
N ASP A 14 0.11 -53.24 38.19
CA ASP A 14 -0.57 -52.58 39.29
C ASP A 14 -0.31 -51.07 39.37
N ASN A 15 -1.28 -50.38 39.98
CA ASN A 15 -1.51 -48.93 40.05
C ASN A 15 -2.25 -48.30 38.85
N SER A 16 -2.74 -49.11 37.92
CA SER A 16 -3.47 -48.63 36.74
C SER A 16 -4.99 -48.71 36.84
N GLY A 17 -5.58 -49.30 37.89
CA GLY A 17 -7.04 -49.50 37.97
C GLY A 17 -7.86 -48.20 37.93
N GLN A 18 -7.42 -47.15 38.64
CA GLN A 18 -8.07 -45.84 38.59
C GLN A 18 -7.84 -45.12 37.24
N VAL A 19 -6.65 -45.27 36.65
CA VAL A 19 -6.32 -44.64 35.35
C VAL A 19 -7.03 -45.36 34.19
N ALA A 20 -7.13 -46.68 34.23
CA ALA A 20 -7.84 -47.49 33.25
C ALA A 20 -9.36 -47.28 33.35
N SER A 21 -9.90 -47.16 34.57
CA SER A 21 -11.29 -46.74 34.83
C SER A 21 -11.57 -45.33 34.30
N ALA A 22 -10.68 -44.37 34.60
CA ALA A 22 -10.79 -43.00 34.11
C ALA A 22 -10.72 -42.94 32.58
N LEU A 23 -9.75 -43.61 31.96
CA LEU A 23 -9.60 -43.69 30.50
C LEU A 23 -10.76 -44.43 29.82
N GLN A 24 -11.32 -45.47 30.44
CA GLN A 24 -12.52 -46.13 29.94
C GLN A 24 -13.74 -45.20 30.04
N SER A 25 -13.87 -44.43 31.13
CA SER A 25 -14.94 -43.45 31.28
C SER A 25 -14.83 -42.31 30.26
N ILE A 26 -13.61 -41.85 29.98
CA ILE A 26 -13.30 -40.81 28.99
C ILE A 26 -13.59 -41.34 27.58
N ASN A 27 -13.10 -42.53 27.23
CA ASN A 27 -13.37 -43.17 25.94
C ASN A 27 -14.85 -43.44 25.73
N LYS A 28 -15.60 -43.80 26.79
CA LYS A 28 -17.05 -44.02 26.71
C LYS A 28 -17.81 -42.70 26.51
N LYS A 29 -17.40 -41.62 27.18
CA LYS A 29 -17.94 -40.26 26.94
C LYS A 29 -17.58 -39.74 25.54
N PHE A 30 -16.39 -40.05 25.05
CA PHE A 30 -15.94 -39.71 23.70
C PHE A 30 -16.75 -40.48 22.65
N ALA A 31 -16.90 -41.79 22.81
CA ALA A 31 -17.69 -42.62 21.90
C ALA A 31 -19.16 -42.17 21.82
N MET A 32 -19.79 -41.84 22.95
CA MET A 32 -21.17 -41.33 22.95
C MET A 32 -21.30 -39.97 22.25
N LYS A 33 -20.36 -39.03 22.48
CA LYS A 33 -20.37 -37.72 21.80
C LYS A 33 -20.10 -37.82 20.29
N PHE A 34 -19.38 -38.85 19.85
CA PHE A 34 -19.05 -39.06 18.43
C PHE A 34 -20.06 -39.92 17.68
N GLU A 35 -20.77 -40.85 18.35
CA GLU A 35 -21.84 -41.63 17.72
C GLU A 35 -23.07 -40.77 17.39
N GLU A 36 -23.32 -39.68 18.12
CA GLU A 36 -24.41 -38.74 17.85
C GLU A 36 -24.08 -37.67 16.78
N ALA A 37 -22.81 -37.43 16.46
CA ALA A 37 -22.40 -36.39 15.52
C ALA A 37 -21.67 -36.99 14.30
N LYS A 38 -22.42 -37.38 13.28
CA LYS A 38 -21.90 -38.00 12.05
C LYS A 38 -21.01 -37.09 11.19
N GLU A 39 -20.98 -35.78 11.45
CA GLU A 39 -20.09 -34.83 10.78
C GLU A 39 -19.71 -33.71 11.76
N VAL A 40 -18.51 -33.79 12.36
CA VAL A 40 -17.94 -32.68 13.15
C VAL A 40 -16.75 -32.11 12.36
N PRO A 41 -16.81 -30.84 11.93
CA PRO A 41 -15.68 -30.13 11.32
C PRO A 41 -14.40 -30.28 12.15
N LYS A 42 -13.26 -30.51 11.48
CA LYS A 42 -11.93 -30.65 12.13
C LYS A 42 -11.58 -29.46 13.04
N GLU A 43 -12.21 -28.30 12.82
CA GLU A 43 -12.05 -27.08 13.61
C GLU A 43 -12.70 -27.16 14.99
N LEU A 44 -13.77 -27.95 15.16
CA LEU A 44 -14.45 -28.18 16.45
C LEU A 44 -13.74 -29.24 17.31
N LEU A 45 -12.78 -29.98 16.74
CA LEU A 45 -11.96 -30.97 17.45
C LEU A 45 -10.71 -30.37 18.09
N LYS A 46 -10.26 -29.20 17.63
CA LYS A 46 -9.12 -28.49 18.22
C LYS A 46 -9.35 -28.12 19.70
N PRO A 47 -10.47 -27.46 20.09
CA PRO A 47 -10.67 -27.09 21.48
C PRO A 47 -10.72 -28.27 22.48
N PRO A 48 -11.36 -29.42 22.22
CA PRO A 48 -11.30 -30.55 23.15
C PRO A 48 -9.93 -31.23 23.19
N ILE A 49 -9.18 -31.25 22.07
CA ILE A 49 -7.80 -31.78 22.05
C ILE A 49 -6.87 -30.84 22.85
N GLU A 50 -7.01 -29.53 22.67
CA GLU A 50 -6.26 -28.52 23.42
C GLU A 50 -6.63 -28.53 24.91
N ALA A 51 -7.90 -28.74 25.26
CA ALA A 51 -8.33 -28.92 26.65
C ALA A 51 -7.70 -30.16 27.30
N ILE A 52 -7.59 -31.28 26.57
CA ILE A 52 -6.94 -32.50 27.07
C ILE A 52 -5.42 -32.30 27.19
N ILE A 53 -4.79 -31.63 26.23
CA ILE A 53 -3.35 -31.29 26.28
C ILE A 53 -3.06 -30.37 27.48
N ASN A 54 -3.95 -29.43 27.77
CA ASN A 54 -3.85 -28.53 28.91
C ASN A 54 -4.15 -29.22 30.25
N GLU A 55 -5.09 -30.18 30.30
CA GLU A 55 -5.39 -30.97 31.51
C GLU A 55 -4.26 -31.94 31.87
N ILE A 56 -3.62 -32.57 30.89
CA ILE A 56 -2.48 -33.47 31.13
C ILE A 56 -1.22 -32.65 31.42
N GLY A 57 -1.14 -31.42 30.90
CA GLY A 57 0.03 -30.55 31.04
C GLY A 57 1.19 -31.00 30.13
N PRO A 58 1.84 -30.06 29.43
CA PRO A 58 2.95 -30.40 28.53
C PRO A 58 4.10 -31.11 29.27
N GLU A 59 4.32 -30.78 30.54
CA GLU A 59 5.35 -31.39 31.39
C GLU A 59 5.09 -32.88 31.68
N GLU A 60 3.83 -33.31 31.89
CA GLU A 60 3.56 -34.74 32.08
C GLU A 60 3.66 -35.53 30.79
N ILE A 61 3.28 -34.92 29.66
CA ILE A 61 3.42 -35.54 28.33
C ILE A 61 4.90 -35.77 28.05
N GLU A 62 5.75 -34.76 28.26
CA GLU A 62 7.20 -34.89 28.14
C GLU A 62 7.78 -35.91 29.12
N ALA A 63 7.31 -35.94 30.37
CA ALA A 63 7.77 -36.92 31.36
C ALA A 63 7.40 -38.36 30.96
N LYS A 64 6.21 -38.57 30.39
CA LYS A 64 5.77 -39.87 29.87
C LYS A 64 6.59 -40.29 28.64
N LEU A 65 6.90 -39.33 27.76
CA LEU A 65 7.72 -39.57 26.56
C LEU A 65 9.17 -39.90 26.94
N LYS A 66 9.77 -39.16 27.89
CA LYS A 66 11.08 -39.47 28.48
C LYS A 66 11.10 -40.85 29.15
N LYS A 67 10.06 -41.21 29.92
CA LYS A 67 9.93 -42.55 30.51
C LYS A 67 9.83 -43.66 29.45
N ALA A 68 9.14 -43.41 28.33
CA ALA A 68 9.05 -44.36 27.22
C ALA A 68 10.42 -44.55 26.54
N GLN A 69 11.13 -43.46 26.24
CA GLN A 69 12.49 -43.49 25.69
C GLN A 69 13.48 -44.22 26.61
N ILE A 70 13.42 -43.98 27.92
CA ILE A 70 14.25 -44.70 28.90
C ILE A 70 13.96 -46.21 28.89
N ARG A 71 12.69 -46.63 28.74
CA ARG A 71 12.33 -48.05 28.65
C ARG A 71 12.86 -48.69 27.36
N GLU A 72 12.77 -47.97 26.24
CA GLU A 72 13.29 -48.43 24.97
C GLU A 72 14.82 -48.58 25.01
N ALA A 73 15.52 -47.58 25.55
CA ALA A 73 16.97 -47.64 25.78
C ALA A 73 17.37 -48.82 26.70
N LYS A 74 16.60 -49.10 27.76
CA LYS A 74 16.83 -50.29 28.62
C LYS A 74 16.65 -51.61 27.87
N ARG A 75 15.68 -51.70 26.96
CA ARG A 75 15.49 -52.89 26.11
C ARG A 75 16.68 -53.10 25.19
N GLN A 76 17.12 -52.03 24.51
CA GLN A 76 18.29 -52.09 23.63
C GLN A 76 19.57 -52.47 24.40
N LYS A 77 19.77 -51.92 25.60
CA LYS A 77 20.88 -52.31 26.47
C LYS A 77 20.86 -53.81 26.77
N LYS A 78 19.71 -54.37 27.17
CA LYS A 78 19.58 -55.80 27.46
C LYS A 78 19.86 -56.67 26.23
N GLU A 79 19.37 -56.27 25.06
CA GLU A 79 19.63 -56.99 23.81
C GLU A 79 21.13 -56.97 23.45
N LEU A 80 21.81 -55.84 23.67
CA LEU A 80 23.25 -55.73 23.47
C LEU A 80 24.04 -56.55 24.48
N GLU A 81 23.63 -56.59 25.75
CA GLU A 81 24.23 -57.47 26.77
C GLU A 81 24.07 -58.95 26.40
N GLU A 82 22.92 -59.38 25.88
CA GLU A 82 22.72 -60.74 25.40
C GLU A 82 23.60 -61.06 24.18
N LYS A 83 23.79 -60.10 23.27
CA LYS A 83 24.73 -60.25 22.13
C LYS A 83 26.18 -60.29 22.62
N LEU A 84 26.54 -59.45 23.57
CA LEU A 84 27.87 -59.43 24.18
C LEU A 84 28.16 -60.77 24.87
N ASN A 85 27.23 -61.29 25.67
CA ASN A 85 27.35 -62.61 26.33
C ASN A 85 27.50 -63.75 25.32
N LYS A 86 26.82 -63.69 24.17
CA LYS A 86 27.02 -64.67 23.08
C LYS A 86 28.41 -64.57 22.47
N VAL A 87 28.96 -63.37 22.34
CA VAL A 87 30.29 -63.15 21.79
C VAL A 87 31.37 -63.53 22.81
N THR A 88 31.23 -63.16 24.08
CA THR A 88 32.15 -63.57 25.15
C THR A 88 32.13 -65.08 25.32
N GLY A 89 30.97 -65.74 25.28
CA GLY A 89 30.89 -67.20 25.29
C GLY A 89 31.61 -67.84 24.09
N LYS A 90 31.55 -67.23 22.90
CA LYS A 90 32.35 -67.68 21.75
C LYS A 90 33.84 -67.46 21.94
N ILE A 91 34.24 -66.34 22.55
CA ILE A 91 35.64 -66.02 22.85
C ILE A 91 36.21 -66.99 23.89
N GLU A 92 35.46 -67.29 24.96
CA GLU A 92 35.87 -68.27 25.98
C GLU A 92 36.07 -69.66 25.39
N VAL A 93 35.21 -70.08 24.45
CA VAL A 93 35.37 -71.34 23.70
C VAL A 93 36.65 -71.34 22.85
N LEU A 94 37.05 -70.18 22.30
CA LEU A 94 38.30 -70.06 21.54
C LEU A 94 39.55 -70.02 22.43
N TYR A 95 39.45 -69.44 23.64
CA TYR A 95 40.58 -69.35 24.58
C TYR A 95 40.82 -70.62 25.39
N ASN A 96 39.77 -71.41 25.67
CA ASN A 96 39.87 -72.68 26.39
C ASN A 96 39.20 -73.83 25.62
N PRO A 97 39.89 -74.43 24.64
CA PRO A 97 39.37 -75.56 23.87
C PRO A 97 39.14 -76.84 24.71
N GLU A 98 39.62 -76.89 25.95
CA GLU A 98 39.43 -78.01 26.89
C GLU A 98 38.23 -77.84 27.85
N SER A 99 37.46 -76.74 27.75
CA SER A 99 36.27 -76.52 28.59
C SER A 99 35.14 -77.52 28.27
N PRO A 100 34.69 -78.38 29.21
CA PRO A 100 33.79 -79.49 28.94
C PRO A 100 32.30 -79.11 28.81
N SER A 101 31.95 -77.83 28.63
CA SER A 101 30.56 -77.37 28.75
C SER A 101 29.74 -77.32 27.45
N PHE A 102 30.26 -77.76 26.31
CA PHE A 102 29.50 -77.82 25.06
C PHE A 102 29.65 -79.16 24.33
N LYS A 103 29.11 -80.24 24.92
CA LYS A 103 28.71 -81.40 24.12
C LYS A 103 27.49 -80.97 23.27
N PRO A 104 27.54 -80.97 21.93
CA PRO A 104 26.32 -80.83 21.14
C PRO A 104 25.44 -82.03 21.48
N ASN A 105 24.40 -81.80 22.27
CA ASN A 105 23.32 -82.76 22.52
C ASN A 105 22.48 -82.92 21.24
N SER A 106 23.10 -83.43 20.19
CA SER A 106 22.42 -84.12 19.10
C SER A 106 23.01 -85.52 19.04
N LEU A 107 22.72 -86.32 20.09
CA LEU A 107 22.71 -87.77 19.96
C LEU A 107 21.83 -88.09 18.75
N ARG A 108 22.47 -88.37 17.61
CA ARG A 108 21.76 -88.91 16.45
C ARG A 108 21.05 -90.18 16.97
N PRO A 109 19.72 -90.30 16.85
CA PRO A 109 19.02 -91.46 17.34
C PRO A 109 19.67 -92.71 16.74
N ASN A 110 19.92 -93.74 17.56
CA ASN A 110 20.57 -94.96 17.11
C ASN A 110 19.60 -95.73 16.17
N LEU A 111 19.74 -95.47 14.86
CA LEU A 111 18.88 -96.00 13.79
C LEU A 111 19.01 -97.52 13.56
N GLN A 112 19.91 -98.19 14.30
CA GLN A 112 20.09 -99.64 14.21
C GLN A 112 18.94 -100.42 14.88
N ASN A 113 18.24 -99.83 15.85
CA ASN A 113 17.07 -100.45 16.45
C ASN A 113 15.83 -100.17 15.60
N SER A 114 15.22 -101.24 15.05
CA SER A 114 14.07 -101.15 14.14
C SER A 114 12.88 -100.40 14.74
N GLN A 115 12.61 -100.57 16.04
CA GLN A 115 11.50 -99.89 16.72
C GLN A 115 11.76 -98.38 16.84
N VAL A 116 12.97 -97.99 17.27
CA VAL A 116 13.38 -96.59 17.39
C VAL A 116 13.40 -95.89 16.02
N ARG A 117 13.79 -96.61 14.96
CA ARG A 117 13.75 -96.12 13.58
C ARG A 117 12.32 -95.84 13.12
N GLN A 118 11.39 -96.75 13.37
CA GLN A 118 9.99 -96.59 13.00
C GLN A 118 9.33 -95.42 13.75
N GLU A 119 9.56 -95.32 15.06
CA GLU A 119 9.07 -94.19 15.87
C GLU A 119 9.64 -92.85 15.42
N PHE A 120 10.91 -92.79 15.04
CA PHE A 120 11.53 -91.58 14.50
C PHE A 120 10.86 -91.13 13.19
N PHE A 121 10.68 -92.05 12.23
CA PHE A 121 10.02 -91.73 10.96
C PHE A 121 8.54 -91.38 11.13
N ASP A 122 7.83 -92.01 12.06
CA ASP A 122 6.44 -91.69 12.34
C ASP A 122 6.33 -90.31 13.03
N ASN A 123 7.27 -89.97 13.91
CA ASN A 123 7.35 -88.64 14.51
C ASN A 123 7.73 -87.57 13.48
N GLU A 124 8.65 -87.84 12.56
CA GLU A 124 8.94 -86.93 11.45
C GLU A 124 7.76 -86.77 10.50
N LYS A 125 7.05 -87.86 10.16
CA LYS A 125 5.82 -87.80 9.36
C LYS A 125 4.73 -86.98 10.07
N LYS A 126 4.57 -87.12 11.40
CA LYS A 126 3.65 -86.30 12.20
C LYS A 126 4.06 -84.84 12.18
N LYS A 127 5.34 -84.52 12.42
CA LYS A 127 5.88 -83.16 12.34
C LYS A 127 5.69 -82.55 10.95
N ALA A 128 5.98 -83.29 9.88
CA ALA A 128 5.78 -82.86 8.51
C ALA A 128 4.29 -82.54 8.24
N LYS A 129 3.37 -83.42 8.67
CA LYS A 129 1.92 -83.19 8.59
C LYS A 129 1.46 -81.96 9.40
N GLU A 130 2.06 -81.71 10.55
CA GLU A 130 1.78 -80.50 11.34
C GLU A 130 2.31 -79.24 10.65
N THR A 131 3.50 -79.29 10.07
CA THR A 131 4.07 -78.16 9.32
C THR A 131 3.27 -77.83 8.07
N THR A 132 2.78 -78.84 7.33
CA THR A 132 1.93 -78.61 6.15
C THR A 132 0.58 -78.02 6.56
N LYS A 133 -0.03 -78.49 7.65
CA LYS A 133 -1.25 -77.88 8.22
C LYS A 133 -1.02 -76.43 8.66
N LYS A 134 0.11 -76.13 9.31
CA LYS A 134 0.48 -74.76 9.69
C LYS A 134 0.67 -73.87 8.46
N LEU A 135 1.32 -74.38 7.42
CA LEU A 135 1.53 -73.66 6.16
C LEU A 135 0.20 -73.37 5.45
N GLN A 136 -0.71 -74.34 5.38
CA GLN A 136 -2.05 -74.14 4.82
C GLN A 136 -2.85 -73.09 5.61
N LYS A 137 -2.82 -73.13 6.94
CA LYS A 137 -3.45 -72.11 7.79
C LYS A 137 -2.87 -70.72 7.54
N TYR A 138 -1.54 -70.62 7.42
CA TYR A 138 -0.86 -69.37 7.12
C TYR A 138 -1.27 -68.82 5.75
N TYR A 139 -1.37 -69.67 4.72
CA TYR A 139 -1.82 -69.27 3.39
C TYR A 139 -3.26 -68.75 3.39
N LEU A 140 -4.17 -69.44 4.09
CA LEU A 140 -5.55 -68.98 4.26
C LEU A 140 -5.63 -67.65 5.02
N GLN A 141 -4.79 -67.45 6.03
CA GLN A 141 -4.70 -66.20 6.77
C GLN A 141 -4.21 -65.05 5.88
N GLN A 142 -3.20 -65.30 5.05
CA GLN A 142 -2.70 -64.32 4.07
C GLN A 142 -3.79 -63.92 3.06
N GLN A 143 -4.58 -64.88 2.55
CA GLN A 143 -5.70 -64.58 1.67
C GLN A 143 -6.76 -63.69 2.35
N ARG A 144 -7.11 -63.97 3.61
CA ARG A 144 -8.04 -63.13 4.38
C ARG A 144 -7.51 -61.72 4.61
N LEU A 145 -6.22 -61.59 4.93
CA LEU A 145 -5.59 -60.28 5.09
C LEU A 145 -5.62 -59.49 3.79
N LYS A 146 -5.32 -60.14 2.65
CA LYS A 146 -5.38 -59.51 1.34
C LYS A 146 -6.78 -58.98 1.03
N GLN A 147 -7.82 -59.78 1.25
CA GLN A 147 -9.22 -59.36 1.05
C GLN A 147 -9.61 -58.19 1.98
N GLN A 148 -9.16 -58.21 3.24
CA GLN A 148 -9.41 -57.09 4.17
C GLN A 148 -8.73 -55.81 3.70
N ILE A 149 -7.48 -55.89 3.24
CA ILE A 149 -6.75 -54.75 2.68
C ILE A 149 -7.47 -54.19 1.46
N GLU A 150 -7.87 -55.05 0.50
CA GLU A 150 -8.64 -54.64 -0.68
C GLU A 150 -9.95 -53.94 -0.30
N SER A 151 -10.70 -54.49 0.66
CA SER A 151 -11.95 -53.88 1.15
C SER A 151 -11.73 -52.52 1.83
N ASN A 152 -10.57 -52.33 2.47
CA ASN A 152 -10.22 -51.06 3.11
C ASN A 152 -9.80 -50.02 2.06
N ILE A 153 -9.04 -50.43 1.04
CA ILE A 153 -8.68 -49.56 -0.09
C ILE A 153 -9.95 -49.05 -0.77
N GLU A 154 -10.91 -49.94 -1.06
CA GLU A 154 -12.18 -49.56 -1.70
C GLU A 154 -12.99 -48.56 -0.85
N LYS A 155 -12.99 -48.72 0.48
CA LYS A 155 -13.64 -47.75 1.39
C LYS A 155 -12.93 -46.40 1.37
N ILE A 156 -11.61 -46.38 1.36
CA ILE A 156 -10.81 -45.15 1.29
C ILE A 156 -11.07 -44.43 -0.03
N GLU A 157 -11.12 -45.14 -1.15
CA GLU A 157 -11.44 -44.55 -2.46
C GLU A 157 -12.85 -43.97 -2.50
N LYS A 158 -13.84 -44.67 -1.94
CA LYS A 158 -15.22 -44.15 -1.82
C LYS A 158 -15.30 -42.88 -0.98
N LEU A 159 -14.53 -42.80 0.12
CA LEU A 159 -14.45 -41.59 0.94
C LEU A 159 -13.77 -40.45 0.17
N ALA A 160 -12.64 -40.72 -0.48
CA ALA A 160 -11.93 -39.73 -1.28
C ALA A 160 -12.78 -39.17 -2.43
N ASN A 161 -13.62 -40.00 -3.06
CA ASN A 161 -14.54 -39.54 -4.10
C ASN A 161 -15.66 -38.66 -3.55
N LYS A 162 -16.22 -39.00 -2.37
CA LYS A 162 -17.21 -38.15 -1.70
C LYS A 162 -16.62 -36.80 -1.29
N ASP A 163 -15.40 -36.78 -0.77
CA ASP A 163 -14.71 -35.55 -0.38
C ASP A 163 -14.52 -34.64 -1.61
N LYS A 164 -14.14 -35.20 -2.76
CA LYS A 164 -14.04 -34.46 -4.04
C LYS A 164 -15.39 -33.90 -4.50
N GLU A 165 -16.47 -34.66 -4.34
CA GLU A 165 -17.81 -34.18 -4.69
C GLU A 165 -18.26 -33.02 -3.80
N VAL A 166 -17.97 -33.08 -2.49
CA VAL A 166 -18.26 -31.99 -1.55
C VAL A 166 -17.44 -30.75 -1.90
N GLU A 167 -16.14 -30.92 -2.14
CA GLU A 167 -15.24 -29.82 -2.52
C GLU A 167 -15.70 -29.12 -3.81
N ASN A 168 -16.16 -29.88 -4.80
CA ASN A 168 -16.70 -29.32 -6.04
C ASN A 168 -17.99 -28.53 -5.80
N LYS A 169 -18.91 -29.04 -4.96
CA LYS A 169 -20.15 -28.33 -4.59
C LYS A 169 -19.86 -27.03 -3.84
N GLU A 170 -18.88 -27.03 -2.94
CA GLU A 170 -18.45 -25.82 -2.22
C GLU A 170 -17.86 -24.78 -3.19
N LYS A 171 -17.04 -25.20 -4.15
CA LYS A 171 -16.50 -24.32 -5.20
C LYS A 171 -17.60 -23.70 -6.06
N GLU A 172 -18.58 -24.49 -6.48
CA GLU A 172 -19.74 -23.99 -7.24
C GLU A 172 -20.58 -23.00 -6.43
N LEU A 173 -20.83 -23.28 -5.15
CA LEU A 173 -21.54 -22.36 -4.26
C LEU A 173 -20.78 -21.05 -4.07
N ALA A 174 -19.46 -21.12 -3.86
CA ALA A 174 -18.62 -19.93 -3.73
C ALA A 174 -18.58 -19.09 -5.03
N GLN A 175 -18.59 -19.73 -6.20
CA GLN A 175 -18.70 -19.04 -7.49
C GLN A 175 -20.05 -18.33 -7.62
N LYS A 176 -21.16 -19.02 -7.33
CA LYS A 176 -22.51 -18.43 -7.35
C LYS A 176 -22.63 -17.22 -6.41
N GLN A 177 -22.06 -17.32 -5.20
CA GLN A 177 -22.04 -16.20 -4.26
C GLN A 177 -21.24 -15.00 -4.78
N LYS A 178 -20.10 -15.23 -5.45
CA LYS A 178 -19.31 -14.17 -6.07
C LYS A 178 -20.05 -13.50 -7.23
N GLU A 179 -20.70 -14.29 -8.08
CA GLU A 179 -21.53 -13.77 -9.17
C GLU A 179 -22.70 -12.94 -8.64
N GLU A 180 -23.37 -13.40 -7.58
CA GLU A 180 -24.47 -12.66 -6.95
C GLU A 180 -23.99 -11.35 -6.33
N GLN A 181 -22.84 -11.35 -5.64
CA GLN A 181 -22.22 -10.13 -5.11
C GLN A 181 -21.88 -9.15 -6.23
N TYR A 182 -21.29 -9.63 -7.32
CA TYR A 182 -20.96 -8.82 -8.48
C TYR A 182 -22.21 -8.20 -9.11
N MET A 183 -23.29 -8.95 -9.27
CA MET A 183 -24.56 -8.44 -9.79
C MET A 183 -25.16 -7.35 -8.88
N ARG A 184 -25.15 -7.55 -7.56
CA ARG A 184 -25.61 -6.53 -6.59
C ARG A 184 -24.77 -5.25 -6.65
N GLU A 185 -23.45 -5.36 -6.84
CA GLU A 185 -22.58 -4.20 -7.01
C GLU A 185 -22.88 -3.44 -8.31
N LEU A 186 -23.16 -4.18 -9.39
CA LEU A 186 -23.53 -3.64 -10.69
C LEU A 186 -24.87 -2.88 -10.61
N GLU A 187 -25.86 -3.43 -9.91
CA GLU A 187 -27.14 -2.75 -9.64
C GLU A 187 -26.95 -1.45 -8.83
N LYS A 188 -26.16 -1.49 -7.74
CA LYS A 188 -25.82 -0.29 -6.95
C LYS A 188 -25.11 0.77 -7.79
N MET A 189 -24.26 0.36 -8.73
CA MET A 189 -23.59 1.27 -9.65
C MET A 189 -24.58 1.94 -10.61
N GLN A 190 -25.54 1.18 -11.15
CA GLN A 190 -26.60 1.71 -12.01
C GLN A 190 -27.53 2.65 -11.25
N GLU A 191 -27.93 2.30 -10.03
CA GLU A 191 -28.77 3.14 -9.17
C GLU A 191 -28.07 4.48 -8.85
N LYS A 192 -26.79 4.43 -8.45
CA LYS A 192 -25.99 5.64 -8.22
C LYS A 192 -25.84 6.50 -9.49
N LYS A 193 -25.73 5.87 -10.66
CA LYS A 193 -25.68 6.60 -11.95
C LYS A 193 -27.00 7.33 -12.21
N LEU A 194 -28.15 6.68 -11.97
CA LEU A 194 -29.47 7.29 -12.09
C LEU A 194 -29.68 8.42 -11.07
N GLN A 195 -29.24 8.24 -9.83
CA GLN A 195 -29.30 9.28 -8.79
C GLN A 195 -28.49 10.51 -9.20
N ARG A 196 -27.24 10.35 -9.65
CA ARG A 196 -26.41 11.46 -10.16
C ARG A 196 -27.05 12.17 -11.34
N GLN A 197 -27.71 11.42 -12.23
CA GLN A 197 -28.41 12.03 -13.37
C GLN A 197 -29.59 12.88 -12.92
N LYS A 198 -30.40 12.39 -11.96
CA LYS A 198 -31.50 13.17 -11.35
C LYS A 198 -30.98 14.42 -10.66
N GLU A 199 -29.95 14.31 -9.83
CA GLU A 199 -29.30 15.45 -9.16
C GLU A 199 -28.79 16.49 -10.16
N PHE A 200 -28.21 16.03 -11.28
CA PHE A 200 -27.73 16.91 -12.34
C PHE A 200 -28.87 17.64 -13.05
N GLU A 201 -29.99 16.96 -13.32
CA GLU A 201 -31.19 17.58 -13.89
C GLU A 201 -31.82 18.58 -12.92
N GLU A 202 -31.90 18.28 -11.63
CA GLU A 202 -32.35 19.21 -10.60
C GLU A 202 -31.44 20.44 -10.48
N ALA A 203 -30.13 20.23 -10.48
CA ALA A 203 -29.16 21.33 -10.46
C ALA A 203 -29.27 22.23 -11.70
N LYS A 204 -29.54 21.66 -12.88
CA LYS A 204 -29.85 22.41 -14.09
C LYS A 204 -31.13 23.25 -13.94
N LYS A 205 -32.21 22.66 -13.43
CA LYS A 205 -33.47 23.39 -13.17
C LYS A 205 -33.26 24.56 -12.22
N ARG A 206 -32.55 24.34 -11.09
CA ARG A 206 -32.21 25.42 -10.13
C ARG A 206 -31.37 26.54 -10.75
N LYS A 207 -30.45 26.21 -11.67
CA LYS A 207 -29.68 27.24 -12.40
C LYS A 207 -30.57 28.07 -13.31
N ILE A 208 -31.48 27.43 -14.05
CA ILE A 208 -32.44 28.13 -14.91
C ILE A 208 -33.33 29.05 -14.07
N GLU A 209 -33.89 28.55 -12.95
CA GLU A 209 -34.71 29.35 -12.02
C GLU A 209 -33.92 30.53 -11.45
N PHE A 210 -32.65 30.32 -11.08
CA PHE A 210 -31.78 31.38 -10.58
C PHE A 210 -31.47 32.43 -11.65
N GLU A 211 -31.19 32.02 -12.89
CA GLU A 211 -30.99 32.94 -14.02
C GLU A 211 -32.26 33.75 -14.32
N GLU A 212 -33.44 33.14 -14.22
CA GLU A 212 -34.72 33.84 -14.35
C GLU A 212 -34.95 34.86 -13.23
N LEU A 213 -34.56 34.54 -11.99
CA LEU A 213 -34.59 35.47 -10.87
C LEU A 213 -33.60 36.63 -11.06
N GLN A 214 -32.40 36.37 -11.59
CA GLN A 214 -31.42 37.42 -11.90
C GLN A 214 -31.86 38.34 -13.05
N LYS A 215 -32.55 37.80 -14.07
CA LYS A 215 -33.10 38.59 -15.18
C LYS A 215 -34.22 39.54 -14.75
N LYS A 216 -34.94 39.23 -13.66
CA LYS A 216 -35.94 40.13 -13.11
C LYS A 216 -35.25 41.33 -12.47
N LYS A 217 -35.32 42.49 -13.15
CA LYS A 217 -34.83 43.76 -12.59
C LYS A 217 -35.40 43.97 -11.18
N PRO A 218 -34.57 44.35 -10.20
CA PRO A 218 -35.03 44.58 -8.84
C PRO A 218 -36.02 45.75 -8.78
N LEU A 219 -36.89 45.74 -7.77
CA LEU A 219 -38.04 46.66 -7.67
C LEU A 219 -37.61 48.14 -7.71
N PHE A 220 -36.51 48.49 -7.06
CA PHE A 220 -36.02 49.87 -7.04
C PHE A 220 -35.61 50.37 -8.43
N VAL A 221 -35.01 49.51 -9.27
CA VAL A 221 -34.66 49.87 -10.66
C VAL A 221 -35.91 50.07 -11.49
N LYS A 222 -36.96 49.27 -11.27
CA LYS A 222 -38.26 49.48 -11.94
C LYS A 222 -38.91 50.80 -11.52
N LEU A 223 -38.79 51.19 -10.25
CA LEU A 223 -39.29 52.47 -9.76
C LEU A 223 -38.49 53.65 -10.33
N GLU A 224 -37.17 53.51 -10.41
CA GLU A 224 -36.29 54.52 -11.02
C GLU A 224 -36.55 54.69 -12.52
N GLU A 225 -36.72 53.59 -13.27
CA GLU A 225 -37.07 53.62 -14.70
C GLU A 225 -38.43 54.31 -14.93
N LYS A 226 -39.43 54.02 -14.08
CA LYS A 226 -40.73 54.71 -14.13
C LYS A 226 -40.61 56.19 -13.80
N TYR A 227 -39.89 56.56 -12.74
CA TYR A 227 -39.65 57.95 -12.37
C TYR A 227 -38.94 58.71 -13.50
N LYS A 228 -37.92 58.10 -14.13
CA LYS A 228 -37.23 58.65 -15.29
C LYS A 228 -38.18 58.90 -16.46
N ALA A 229 -39.03 57.92 -16.79
CA ALA A 229 -39.94 58.00 -17.91
C ALA A 229 -41.11 58.99 -17.68
N GLU A 230 -41.69 58.99 -16.48
CA GLU A 230 -42.91 59.74 -16.17
C GLU A 230 -42.64 61.17 -15.68
N ILE A 231 -41.51 61.41 -15.02
CA ILE A 231 -41.22 62.69 -14.36
C ILE A 231 -39.98 63.35 -14.97
N GLU A 232 -38.82 62.68 -14.95
CA GLU A 232 -37.55 63.30 -15.36
C GLU A 232 -37.51 63.64 -16.86
N MET A 233 -37.95 62.72 -17.73
CA MET A 233 -37.95 62.92 -19.18
C MET A 233 -38.89 64.05 -19.63
N PRO A 234 -40.16 64.12 -19.19
CA PRO A 234 -41.03 65.25 -19.51
C PRO A 234 -40.54 66.59 -18.95
N GLU A 235 -39.94 66.61 -17.76
CA GLU A 235 -39.33 67.84 -17.23
C GLU A 235 -38.10 68.28 -18.03
N LEU A 236 -37.27 67.33 -18.47
CA LEU A 236 -36.14 67.61 -19.35
C LEU A 236 -36.59 68.11 -20.72
N GLU A 237 -37.68 67.58 -21.27
CA GLU A 237 -38.28 68.07 -22.52
C GLU A 237 -38.79 69.50 -22.36
N LYS A 238 -39.53 69.80 -21.28
CA LYS A 238 -39.96 71.18 -20.97
C LYS A 238 -38.76 72.12 -20.83
N ARG A 239 -37.70 71.72 -20.13
CA ARG A 239 -36.47 72.53 -20.00
C ARG A 239 -35.75 72.71 -21.33
N LYS A 240 -35.72 71.68 -22.19
CA LYS A 240 -35.16 71.77 -23.55
C LYS A 240 -35.96 72.73 -24.40
N GLU A 241 -37.28 72.72 -24.31
CA GLU A 241 -38.16 73.67 -24.99
C GLU A 241 -37.95 75.10 -24.48
N GLU A 242 -37.85 75.29 -23.16
CA GLU A 242 -37.54 76.59 -22.55
C GLU A 242 -36.16 77.10 -23.00
N LEU A 243 -35.16 76.23 -23.04
CA LEU A 243 -33.83 76.56 -23.55
C LEU A 243 -33.87 76.83 -25.06
N ALA A 244 -34.66 76.10 -25.83
CA ALA A 244 -34.84 76.36 -27.26
C ALA A 244 -35.50 77.73 -27.47
N LYS A 245 -36.54 78.06 -26.70
CA LYS A 245 -37.18 79.39 -26.69
C LYS A 245 -36.17 80.49 -26.33
N LYS A 246 -35.35 80.27 -25.29
CA LYS A 246 -34.26 81.19 -24.92
C LYS A 246 -33.19 81.30 -26.01
N ARG A 247 -32.82 80.19 -26.65
CA ARG A 247 -31.86 80.16 -27.77
C ARG A 247 -32.41 80.87 -29.00
N MET A 248 -33.71 80.80 -29.28
CA MET A 248 -34.35 81.56 -30.36
C MET A 248 -34.41 83.06 -30.02
N LEU A 249 -34.62 83.42 -28.75
CA LEU A 249 -34.63 84.82 -28.29
C LEU A 249 -33.22 85.45 -28.32
N TYR A 250 -32.21 84.70 -27.91
CA TYR A 250 -30.80 85.12 -27.88
C TYR A 250 -30.01 84.50 -29.04
N GLN A 251 -30.70 84.18 -30.14
CA GLN A 251 -30.04 83.60 -31.29
C GLN A 251 -29.10 84.67 -31.85
N PRO A 252 -27.79 84.37 -31.97
CA PRO A 252 -26.90 85.28 -32.68
C PRO A 252 -27.49 85.50 -34.07
N ILE A 253 -27.43 86.75 -34.53
CA ILE A 253 -27.95 87.19 -35.83
C ILE A 253 -27.64 86.11 -36.87
N ASN A 254 -28.68 85.56 -37.49
CA ASN A 254 -28.56 84.42 -38.39
C ASN A 254 -27.55 84.74 -39.50
N LEU A 255 -26.77 83.78 -39.98
CA LEU A 255 -25.71 84.05 -40.96
C LEU A 255 -26.27 84.68 -42.24
N GLU A 256 -27.53 84.39 -42.60
CA GLU A 256 -28.27 85.09 -43.65
C GLU A 256 -28.61 86.54 -43.30
N GLN A 257 -29.06 86.83 -42.07
CA GLN A 257 -29.27 88.20 -41.59
C GLN A 257 -27.95 88.97 -41.45
N LEU A 258 -26.88 88.28 -41.08
CA LEU A 258 -25.52 88.79 -41.02
C LEU A 258 -25.00 88.99 -42.44
N GLN A 259 -25.36 88.14 -43.40
CA GLN A 259 -25.07 88.28 -44.83
C GLN A 259 -25.89 89.38 -45.46
N ASP A 260 -27.14 89.61 -45.06
CA ASP A 260 -27.98 90.70 -45.56
C ASP A 260 -27.55 92.02 -44.94
N HIS A 261 -27.23 92.03 -43.66
CA HIS A 261 -26.55 93.14 -43.01
C HIS A 261 -25.17 93.34 -43.60
N ALA A 262 -24.40 92.29 -43.90
CA ALA A 262 -23.10 92.37 -44.56
C ALA A 262 -23.24 92.74 -46.03
N ARG A 263 -24.35 92.42 -46.72
CA ARG A 263 -24.66 92.84 -48.08
C ARG A 263 -25.04 94.30 -48.09
N LYS A 264 -25.84 94.75 -47.13
CA LYS A 264 -26.19 96.16 -46.91
C LYS A 264 -24.96 96.96 -46.50
N TYR A 265 -24.15 96.41 -45.61
CA TYR A 265 -22.87 96.98 -45.23
C TYR A 265 -21.89 96.88 -46.37
N GLU A 266 -21.92 95.85 -47.22
CA GLU A 266 -21.12 95.71 -48.44
C GLU A 266 -21.64 96.61 -49.54
N THR A 267 -22.90 97.00 -49.61
CA THR A 267 -23.38 97.97 -50.60
C THR A 267 -22.94 99.35 -50.16
N ILE A 268 -23.11 99.69 -48.88
CA ILE A 268 -22.57 100.92 -48.27
C ILE A 268 -21.03 100.94 -48.38
N ARG A 269 -20.39 99.81 -48.08
CA ARG A 269 -18.94 99.63 -48.14
C ARG A 269 -18.48 99.50 -49.58
N LYS A 270 -19.23 98.99 -50.56
CA LYS A 270 -18.89 99.01 -52.01
C LYS A 270 -19.13 100.38 -52.59
N GLU A 271 -20.01 101.20 -52.04
CA GLU A 271 -20.12 102.62 -52.39
C GLU A 271 -18.93 103.39 -51.82
N GLN A 272 -18.54 103.13 -50.57
CA GLN A 272 -17.33 103.68 -49.95
C GLN A 272 -16.05 103.10 -50.54
N ILE A 273 -16.02 101.82 -50.90
CA ILE A 273 -14.92 101.10 -51.55
C ILE A 273 -14.89 101.45 -53.01
N LYS A 274 -15.98 101.76 -53.72
CA LYS A 274 -15.86 102.35 -55.07
C LYS A 274 -15.21 103.71 -54.98
N LYS A 275 -15.58 104.53 -53.99
CA LYS A 275 -14.86 105.78 -53.70
C LYS A 275 -13.39 105.51 -53.32
N ILE A 276 -13.12 104.54 -52.45
CA ILE A 276 -11.79 104.21 -51.96
C ILE A 276 -10.98 103.39 -52.98
N GLU A 277 -11.54 102.62 -53.91
CA GLU A 277 -10.92 101.84 -55.02
C GLU A 277 -10.76 102.73 -56.25
N GLU A 278 -11.55 103.76 -56.43
CA GLU A 278 -11.17 104.88 -57.30
C GLU A 278 -9.92 105.58 -56.74
N ASP A 279 -9.76 105.59 -55.40
CA ASP A 279 -8.55 106.08 -54.72
C ASP A 279 -7.44 105.02 -54.53
N LEU A 280 -7.77 103.72 -54.50
CA LEU A 280 -6.85 102.60 -54.29
C LEU A 280 -6.50 101.91 -55.60
N LYS A 281 -7.24 102.00 -56.71
CA LYS A 281 -6.70 101.65 -58.03
C LYS A 281 -5.59 102.62 -58.44
N LYS A 282 -5.58 103.84 -57.88
CA LYS A 282 -4.43 104.75 -57.89
C LYS A 282 -3.29 104.31 -56.96
N SER A 283 -3.49 103.30 -56.09
CA SER A 283 -2.53 102.85 -55.08
C SER A 283 -2.12 101.36 -55.21
N ILE A 284 -2.97 100.48 -55.76
CA ILE A 284 -2.78 99.04 -55.99
C ILE A 284 -2.36 98.76 -57.45
N GLU A 285 -1.71 99.72 -58.10
CA GLU A 285 -0.56 99.40 -58.95
C GLU A 285 0.67 99.07 -58.08
N ASN A 286 0.73 99.48 -56.81
CA ASN A 286 1.98 99.40 -56.04
C ASN A 286 2.22 98.11 -55.24
N THR A 287 1.24 97.26 -54.95
CA THR A 287 1.52 96.12 -54.05
C THR A 287 0.57 94.93 -54.28
N LYS A 288 0.78 94.22 -55.38
CA LYS A 288 0.38 92.80 -55.47
C LYS A 288 1.51 91.94 -54.92
N GLY A 289 1.17 91.13 -53.92
CA GLY A 289 1.89 89.87 -53.66
C GLY A 289 2.56 89.79 -52.31
N ASN A 290 1.94 89.08 -51.36
CA ASN A 290 2.68 88.08 -50.58
C ASN A 290 1.71 87.16 -49.82
N MET A 291 1.64 85.89 -50.24
CA MET A 291 1.14 84.78 -49.42
C MET A 291 2.16 83.63 -49.54
N ASN A 292 2.66 83.19 -48.38
CA ASN A 292 3.88 82.39 -48.24
C ASN A 292 3.57 80.88 -48.12
N TRP A 293 4.31 80.04 -48.85
CA TRP A 293 4.00 78.64 -49.21
C TRP A 293 4.91 77.60 -48.51
N ASN A 294 5.32 77.82 -47.26
CA ASN A 294 6.44 77.08 -46.63
C ASN A 294 6.07 76.09 -45.49
N SER A 295 4.80 75.69 -45.32
CA SER A 295 4.36 74.80 -44.22
C SER A 295 4.34 73.29 -44.56
N THR A 296 4.62 72.91 -45.81
CA THR A 296 4.29 71.57 -46.35
C THR A 296 5.40 70.51 -46.27
N MET A 297 6.68 70.90 -46.17
CA MET A 297 7.82 69.96 -46.27
C MET A 297 8.19 69.23 -44.97
N TRP A 298 8.02 69.86 -43.81
CA TRP A 298 8.40 69.26 -42.52
C TRP A 298 7.41 68.19 -42.04
N ASN A 299 6.13 68.37 -42.37
CA ASN A 299 5.08 67.40 -42.03
C ASN A 299 5.20 66.09 -42.83
N ALA A 300 5.71 66.14 -44.06
CA ALA A 300 5.92 64.95 -44.89
C ALA A 300 7.04 64.06 -44.35
N ARG A 301 8.10 64.65 -43.77
CA ARG A 301 9.27 63.92 -43.26
C ARG A 301 8.98 63.17 -41.95
N ALA A 302 8.18 63.75 -41.06
CA ALA A 302 7.77 63.12 -39.81
C ALA A 302 6.90 61.87 -40.01
N LEU A 303 6.01 61.90 -41.01
CA LEU A 303 5.14 60.76 -41.37
C LEU A 303 5.93 59.55 -41.92
N GLU A 304 7.06 59.80 -42.57
CA GLU A 304 7.87 58.74 -43.15
C GLU A 304 8.70 57.98 -42.09
N GLU A 305 9.18 58.68 -41.08
CA GLU A 305 9.95 58.12 -39.97
C GLU A 305 9.10 57.20 -39.06
N GLU A 306 7.86 57.60 -38.75
CA GLU A 306 6.92 56.78 -37.99
C GLU A 306 6.59 55.44 -38.69
N LYS A 307 6.47 55.49 -40.02
CA LYS A 307 6.19 54.31 -40.85
C LYS A 307 7.35 53.31 -40.85
N GLN A 308 8.59 53.78 -40.78
CA GLN A 308 9.77 52.91 -40.69
C GLN A 308 9.89 52.24 -39.33
N LEU A 309 9.64 52.98 -38.24
CA LEU A 309 9.68 52.45 -36.88
C LEU A 309 8.66 51.31 -36.68
N ARG A 310 7.45 51.47 -37.23
CA ARG A 310 6.39 50.46 -37.15
C ARG A 310 6.72 49.17 -37.91
N LYS A 311 7.41 49.28 -39.06
CA LYS A 311 7.86 48.11 -39.84
C LYS A 311 8.95 47.32 -39.10
N ALA A 312 9.92 48.00 -38.49
CA ALA A 312 10.99 47.35 -37.73
C ALA A 312 10.46 46.57 -36.51
N SER A 313 9.50 47.15 -35.77
CA SER A 313 8.85 46.48 -34.63
C SER A 313 8.10 45.20 -35.04
N SER A 314 7.41 45.23 -36.19
CA SER A 314 6.69 44.06 -36.72
C SER A 314 7.64 42.89 -37.08
N GLN A 315 8.77 43.20 -37.72
CA GLN A 315 9.77 42.17 -38.07
C GLN A 315 10.39 41.51 -36.83
N SER A 316 10.74 42.29 -35.81
CA SER A 316 11.27 41.78 -34.53
C SER A 316 10.28 40.84 -33.83
N ASN A 317 8.97 41.14 -33.88
CA ASN A 317 7.94 40.27 -33.31
C ASN A 317 7.77 38.96 -34.08
N LEU A 318 7.82 39.00 -35.42
CA LEU A 318 7.76 37.77 -36.24
C LEU A 318 8.96 36.85 -35.98
N GLU A 319 10.15 37.40 -35.77
CA GLU A 319 11.34 36.61 -35.42
C GLU A 319 11.22 35.95 -34.04
N LYS A 320 10.65 36.65 -33.06
CA LYS A 320 10.37 36.07 -31.73
C LYS A 320 9.39 34.91 -31.82
N ILE A 321 8.32 35.06 -32.58
CA ILE A 321 7.32 34.00 -32.82
C ILE A 321 7.99 32.78 -33.48
N LYS A 322 8.81 32.98 -34.53
CA LYS A 322 9.56 31.90 -35.18
C LYS A 322 10.51 31.17 -34.21
N LYS A 323 11.17 31.88 -33.29
CA LYS A 323 12.03 31.26 -32.26
C LYS A 323 11.23 30.41 -31.27
N ILE A 324 10.03 30.86 -30.87
CA ILE A 324 9.13 30.12 -30.00
C ILE A 324 8.62 28.86 -30.71
N GLU A 325 8.20 28.95 -31.97
CA GLU A 325 7.77 27.80 -32.77
C GLU A 325 8.88 26.76 -32.90
N LYS A 326 10.13 27.18 -33.16
CA LYS A 326 11.28 26.26 -33.20
C LYS A 326 11.50 25.55 -31.87
N ARG A 327 11.37 26.25 -30.75
CA ARG A 327 11.48 25.64 -29.40
C ARG A 327 10.35 24.66 -29.14
N ASN A 328 9.12 24.98 -29.53
CA ASN A 328 7.96 24.09 -29.35
C ASN A 328 8.10 22.82 -30.19
N LYS A 329 8.49 22.93 -31.47
CA LYS A 329 8.77 21.78 -32.34
C LYS A 329 9.85 20.87 -31.76
N TYR A 330 10.92 21.46 -31.22
CA TYR A 330 11.96 20.69 -30.55
C TYR A 330 11.46 20.01 -29.26
N ALA A 331 10.65 20.70 -28.46
CA ALA A 331 10.06 20.14 -27.26
C ALA A 331 9.08 18.98 -27.55
N GLU A 332 8.30 19.08 -28.63
CA GLU A 332 7.45 17.99 -29.14
C GLU A 332 8.29 16.79 -29.57
N LEU A 333 9.32 17.01 -30.39
CA LEU A 333 10.25 15.96 -30.81
C LEU A 333 10.91 15.25 -29.61
N VAL A 334 11.35 16.01 -28.60
CA VAL A 334 11.94 15.43 -27.38
C VAL A 334 10.92 14.61 -26.60
N LYS A 335 9.66 15.04 -26.53
CA LYS A 335 8.59 14.26 -25.87
C LYS A 335 8.26 12.97 -26.61
N GLU A 336 8.33 12.97 -27.94
CA GLU A 336 8.10 11.77 -28.76
C GLU A 336 9.24 10.77 -28.59
N VAL A 337 10.49 11.24 -28.78
CA VAL A 337 11.70 10.39 -28.73
C VAL A 337 12.01 9.91 -27.31
N PHE A 338 11.77 10.76 -26.30
CA PHE A 338 12.06 10.48 -24.89
C PHE A 338 10.77 10.51 -24.07
N SER A 339 9.77 9.76 -24.54
CA SER A 339 8.55 9.57 -23.76
C SER A 339 8.91 8.82 -22.47
N PRO A 340 8.61 9.39 -21.28
CA PRO A 340 8.99 8.77 -20.03
C PRO A 340 8.27 7.42 -19.90
N THR A 341 9.04 6.36 -19.72
CA THR A 341 8.50 5.01 -19.53
C THR A 341 7.77 4.99 -18.20
N ILE A 342 6.44 4.91 -18.26
CA ILE A 342 5.62 4.92 -17.05
C ILE A 342 5.71 3.53 -16.42
N ASP A 343 6.35 3.46 -15.26
CA ASP A 343 6.42 2.24 -14.46
C ASP A 343 5.00 1.85 -14.00
N LYS A 344 4.57 0.64 -14.38
CA LYS A 344 3.24 0.09 -14.06
C LYS A 344 2.97 0.11 -12.55
N PHE A 345 4.02 -0.05 -11.75
CA PHE A 345 3.90 -0.03 -10.29
C PHE A 345 3.54 1.36 -9.75
N LYS A 346 4.10 2.42 -10.35
CA LYS A 346 3.75 3.81 -10.02
C LYS A 346 2.34 4.17 -10.50
N GLN A 347 1.86 3.60 -11.60
CA GLN A 347 0.47 3.78 -12.04
C GLN A 347 -0.50 3.20 -11.02
N GLN A 348 -0.25 1.98 -10.55
CA GLN A 348 -1.06 1.36 -9.50
C GLN A 348 -0.98 2.14 -8.18
N GLU A 349 0.21 2.62 -7.78
CA GLU A 349 0.33 3.46 -6.59
C GLU A 349 -0.46 4.77 -6.70
N LEU A 350 -0.46 5.39 -7.89
CA LEU A 350 -1.23 6.60 -8.18
C LEU A 350 -2.73 6.34 -8.18
N GLU A 351 -3.18 5.23 -8.78
CA GLU A 351 -4.57 4.79 -8.74
C GLU A 351 -5.02 4.50 -7.31
N ASP A 352 -4.18 3.87 -6.49
CA ASP A 352 -4.42 3.63 -5.07
C ASP A 352 -4.46 4.92 -4.24
N ARG A 353 -3.65 5.92 -4.57
CA ARG A 353 -3.74 7.23 -3.92
C ARG A 353 -5.01 7.97 -4.33
N ILE A 354 -5.38 7.90 -5.61
CA ILE A 354 -6.60 8.51 -6.12
C ILE A 354 -7.82 7.83 -5.50
N SER A 355 -7.82 6.50 -5.34
CA SER A 355 -8.90 5.76 -4.69
C SER A 355 -9.00 6.12 -3.20
N LYS A 356 -7.87 6.22 -2.49
CA LYS A 356 -7.82 6.69 -1.09
C LYS A 356 -8.27 8.15 -0.93
N LEU A 357 -8.04 9.02 -1.91
CA LEU A 357 -8.51 10.40 -1.90
C LEU A 357 -10.00 10.53 -2.26
N LYS A 358 -10.52 9.65 -3.12
CA LYS A 358 -11.95 9.57 -3.46
C LYS A 358 -12.79 9.02 -2.31
N HIS A 359 -12.19 8.20 -1.44
CA HIS A 359 -12.80 7.67 -0.23
C HIS A 359 -11.97 8.05 0.99
N PRO A 360 -12.01 9.33 1.42
CA PRO A 360 -11.31 9.74 2.63
C PRO A 360 -11.87 8.93 3.79
N VAL A 361 -11.04 8.04 4.36
CA VAL A 361 -11.37 7.31 5.58
C VAL A 361 -11.75 8.36 6.62
N GLU A 362 -13.00 8.32 7.10
CA GLU A 362 -13.45 9.18 8.18
C GLU A 362 -12.45 9.06 9.32
N LYS A 363 -11.86 10.19 9.71
CA LYS A 363 -10.99 10.24 10.88
C LYS A 363 -11.82 9.74 12.05
N TRP A 364 -11.55 8.50 12.45
CA TRP A 364 -12.20 7.89 13.59
C TRP A 364 -11.90 8.77 14.80
N ASN A 365 -12.92 9.47 15.27
CA ASN A 365 -12.81 10.36 16.41
C ASN A 365 -12.50 9.50 17.64
N GLU A 366 -11.23 9.42 18.04
CA GLU A 366 -10.72 8.73 19.24
C GLU A 366 -11.24 9.32 20.57
N LYS A 367 -12.37 10.04 20.59
CA LYS A 367 -12.90 10.67 21.80
C LYS A 367 -13.90 9.83 22.59
N ASN A 368 -14.41 8.70 22.08
CA ASN A 368 -15.49 7.96 22.76
C ASN A 368 -15.15 6.56 23.30
N ASN A 369 -13.94 6.00 23.13
CA ASN A 369 -13.57 4.71 23.73
C ASN A 369 -12.77 4.86 25.04
N ARG A 370 -13.35 5.59 26.00
CA ARG A 370 -12.94 5.57 27.41
C ARG A 370 -14.10 5.16 28.32
N ILE A 371 -14.80 4.07 28.03
CA ILE A 371 -15.60 3.36 29.04
C ILE A 371 -15.53 1.86 28.71
N SER A 372 -15.32 1.08 29.78
CA SER A 372 -15.35 -0.40 29.90
C SER A 372 -14.27 -1.23 29.19
N LEU A 373 -13.11 -1.34 29.84
CA LEU A 373 -12.42 -2.64 29.88
C LEU A 373 -11.74 -2.83 31.25
N ASN A 374 -12.56 -3.06 32.27
CA ASN A 374 -12.13 -3.67 33.53
C ASN A 374 -12.59 -5.13 33.51
N GLN A 375 -11.71 -6.05 33.16
CA GLN A 375 -11.77 -7.42 33.68
C GLN A 375 -10.41 -8.14 33.54
N SER A 376 -9.82 -8.44 34.71
CA SER A 376 -8.88 -9.53 35.02
C SER A 376 -7.50 -9.54 34.32
N LEU A 377 -6.44 -9.03 34.95
CA LEU A 377 -5.49 -9.73 35.86
C LEU A 377 -4.73 -10.92 35.23
N SER A 378 -3.46 -10.70 34.87
CA SER A 378 -2.31 -11.37 35.51
C SER A 378 -0.97 -10.82 35.00
N ASP A 379 -0.25 -10.20 35.94
CA ASP A 379 1.20 -10.23 36.16
C ASP A 379 2.17 -10.31 34.98
N THR A 380 2.81 -9.17 34.68
CA THR A 380 4.29 -9.09 34.68
C THR A 380 4.71 -7.63 34.85
N GLU A 381 5.34 -7.35 35.99
CA GLU A 381 5.91 -6.05 36.33
C GLU A 381 7.09 -5.70 35.41
N LYS A 382 6.94 -4.69 34.55
CA LYS A 382 8.08 -3.93 34.01
C LYS A 382 7.89 -2.45 34.26
N LYS A 383 8.67 -1.94 35.22
CA LYS A 383 8.82 -0.54 35.61
C LYS A 383 9.23 0.34 34.40
N ILE A 384 8.26 0.98 33.75
CA ILE A 384 8.51 2.09 32.82
C ILE A 384 8.40 3.40 33.60
N LYS A 385 9.56 4.06 33.81
CA LYS A 385 9.66 5.39 34.42
C LYS A 385 8.93 6.42 33.55
N LYS A 386 7.73 6.85 33.99
CA LYS A 386 6.97 7.94 33.36
C LYS A 386 7.70 9.28 33.59
N LYS A 387 8.22 9.89 32.52
CA LYS A 387 8.66 11.30 32.55
C LYS A 387 7.43 12.19 32.76
N LYS A 388 7.47 13.03 33.81
CA LYS A 388 6.45 14.04 34.11
C LYS A 388 6.44 15.11 33.01
N ILE A 389 5.40 15.12 32.18
CA ILE A 389 5.09 16.25 31.29
C ILE A 389 4.40 17.31 32.15
N LYS A 390 5.06 18.47 32.33
CA LYS A 390 4.45 19.63 33.00
C LYS A 390 3.37 20.21 32.08
N VAL A 391 2.10 20.02 32.44
CA VAL A 391 0.97 20.69 31.81
C VAL A 391 0.98 22.15 32.26
N LYS A 392 1.18 23.08 31.32
CA LYS A 392 0.97 24.51 31.58
C LYS A 392 -0.54 24.74 31.77
N LYS A 393 -0.92 25.34 32.89
CA LYS A 393 -2.26 25.88 33.13
C LYS A 393 -2.59 26.87 32.01
N ILE A 394 -3.69 26.62 31.31
CA ILE A 394 -4.31 27.59 30.41
C ILE A 394 -5.34 28.31 31.27
N GLU A 395 -5.01 29.53 31.67
CA GLU A 395 -5.98 30.48 32.21
C GLU A 395 -6.89 30.92 31.07
N THR A 396 -8.19 30.90 31.32
CA THR A 396 -9.24 31.38 30.42
C THR A 396 -9.25 32.91 30.39
N PRO A 397 -9.07 33.57 29.23
CA PRO A 397 -9.55 34.94 29.08
C PRO A 397 -10.99 34.92 28.57
N ALA A 398 -11.79 35.76 29.22
CA ALA A 398 -13.15 36.09 28.86
C ALA A 398 -13.24 36.65 27.43
N ILE A 399 -14.32 36.27 26.75
CA ILE A 399 -15.17 37.04 25.81
C ILE A 399 -14.48 37.94 24.75
N THR A 400 -14.99 37.77 23.52
CA THR A 400 -14.86 38.59 22.31
C THR A 400 -13.52 38.59 21.59
N GLU A 401 -13.44 37.80 20.52
CA GLU A 401 -13.17 38.29 19.16
C GLU A 401 -13.53 37.19 18.15
N VAL A 402 -14.33 37.55 17.15
CA VAL A 402 -14.70 36.67 16.03
C VAL A 402 -13.43 36.20 15.36
N LYS A 403 -13.19 34.88 15.33
CA LYS A 403 -12.04 34.28 14.64
C LYS A 403 -12.03 34.76 13.19
N THR A 404 -11.15 35.69 12.85
CA THR A 404 -10.85 36.06 11.47
C THR A 404 -10.45 34.79 10.73
N THR A 405 -11.23 34.41 9.73
CA THR A 405 -10.90 33.36 8.76
C THR A 405 -9.48 33.63 8.25
N ARG A 406 -8.54 32.73 8.55
CA ARG A 406 -7.16 32.85 8.06
C ARG A 406 -7.21 32.84 6.54
N GLU A 407 -6.76 33.93 5.92
CA GLU A 407 -6.60 33.99 4.48
C GLU A 407 -5.69 32.84 4.01
N PRO A 408 -6.01 32.18 2.88
CA PRO A 408 -5.19 31.11 2.37
C PRO A 408 -3.81 31.66 2.04
N LYS A 409 -2.80 31.28 2.84
CA LYS A 409 -1.41 31.58 2.52
C LYS A 409 -1.09 30.93 1.17
N PHE A 410 -0.69 31.75 0.20
CA PHE A 410 -0.16 31.27 -1.07
C PHE A 410 1.15 30.52 -0.77
N ILE A 411 1.08 29.20 -0.74
CA ILE A 411 2.24 28.33 -0.60
C ILE A 411 2.78 28.13 -2.02
N ASP A 412 3.97 28.68 -2.29
CA ASP A 412 4.68 28.43 -3.53
C ASP A 412 5.26 27.00 -3.49
N TYR A 413 4.45 26.05 -3.96
CA TYR A 413 4.80 24.64 -4.04
C TYR A 413 6.09 24.39 -4.87
N LEU A 414 6.43 25.27 -5.81
CA LEU A 414 7.67 25.17 -6.58
C LEU A 414 8.87 25.63 -5.75
N GLY A 415 8.73 26.72 -5.00
CA GLY A 415 9.73 27.20 -4.05
C GLY A 415 10.03 26.19 -2.95
N GLU A 416 8.98 25.60 -2.36
CA GLU A 416 9.11 24.58 -1.31
C GLU A 416 9.76 23.30 -1.86
N ARG A 417 9.41 22.90 -3.10
CA ARG A 417 10.00 21.73 -3.76
C ARG A 417 11.44 21.96 -4.23
N ARG A 418 11.84 23.20 -4.53
CA ARG A 418 13.25 23.56 -4.76
C ARG A 418 14.05 23.48 -3.46
N LYS A 419 13.53 24.05 -2.36
CA LYS A 419 14.15 23.94 -1.03
C LYS A 419 14.33 22.50 -0.59
N ALA A 420 13.30 21.66 -0.76
CA ALA A 420 13.37 20.25 -0.41
C ALA A 420 14.44 19.49 -1.24
N ARG A 421 14.59 19.85 -2.53
CA ARG A 421 15.62 19.26 -3.39
C ARG A 421 17.02 19.73 -2.99
N GLU A 422 17.17 21.01 -2.66
CA GLU A 422 18.42 21.61 -2.20
C GLU A 422 18.85 21.06 -0.83
N GLU A 423 17.90 20.79 0.07
CA GLU A 423 18.14 20.10 1.35
C GLU A 423 18.49 18.63 1.15
N GLN A 424 17.84 17.93 0.20
CA GLN A 424 18.20 16.55 -0.15
C GLN A 424 19.57 16.47 -0.83
N GLU A 425 19.97 17.44 -1.65
CA GLU A 425 21.29 17.50 -2.25
C GLU A 425 22.35 17.86 -1.21
N LYS A 426 22.10 18.84 -0.33
CA LYS A 426 23.01 19.18 0.79
C LYS A 426 23.17 18.04 1.79
N ASN A 427 22.13 17.26 2.04
CA ASN A 427 22.18 16.12 2.97
C ASN A 427 22.61 14.81 2.28
N GLY A 428 22.36 14.67 0.98
CA GLY A 428 22.69 13.48 0.18
C GLY A 428 24.14 13.47 -0.29
N SER A 429 24.68 14.61 -0.74
CA SER A 429 26.07 14.69 -1.21
C SER A 429 27.11 14.62 -0.08
N LYS A 430 26.71 14.81 1.19
CA LYS A 430 27.59 14.63 2.35
C LYS A 430 27.64 13.20 2.90
N VAL A 431 26.76 12.30 2.47
CA VAL A 431 26.65 10.95 3.05
C VAL A 431 27.16 9.86 2.11
N SER A 432 27.22 10.09 0.79
CA SER A 432 27.59 9.02 -0.15
C SER A 432 29.07 8.94 -0.52
N ASN A 433 29.88 9.98 -0.33
CA ASN A 433 31.24 10.01 -0.90
C ASN A 433 32.40 10.01 0.10
N GLU A 434 32.20 10.20 1.41
CA GLU A 434 33.30 10.18 2.40
C GLU A 434 32.85 9.71 3.79
N ILE A 435 32.06 8.62 3.87
CA ILE A 435 32.11 7.83 5.10
C ILE A 435 33.04 6.68 4.78
N ASP A 436 34.34 6.92 4.98
CA ASP A 436 35.30 5.84 5.12
C ASP A 436 34.92 5.13 6.43
N VAL A 437 34.01 4.16 6.35
CA VAL A 437 33.48 3.42 7.51
C VAL A 437 34.50 2.38 7.98
N ASN A 438 35.78 2.73 7.98
CA ASN A 438 36.79 1.87 8.56
C ASN A 438 36.68 1.99 10.09
N TRP A 439 36.05 0.99 10.70
CA TRP A 439 35.89 0.88 12.15
C TRP A 439 37.15 0.27 12.79
N GLU A 440 37.99 -0.40 11.99
CA GLU A 440 39.24 -1.04 12.42
C GLU A 440 40.26 0.03 12.87
N ASP A 441 40.31 1.18 12.21
CA ASP A 441 41.18 2.30 12.60
C ASP A 441 40.80 2.87 13.98
N GLU A 442 39.50 2.89 14.30
CA GLU A 442 39.06 3.28 15.63
C GLU A 442 39.47 2.26 16.69
N LEU A 443 39.51 0.97 16.35
CA LEU A 443 39.96 -0.11 17.23
C LEU A 443 41.46 -0.02 17.52
N MET A 444 42.28 0.36 16.54
CA MET A 444 43.74 0.47 16.67
C MET A 444 44.22 1.73 17.42
N SER A 445 43.32 2.69 17.68
CA SER A 445 43.67 3.87 18.49
C SER A 445 43.99 3.47 19.94
N ALA A 446 45.10 4.00 20.50
CA ALA A 446 45.68 3.60 21.78
C ALA A 446 44.81 3.95 23.03
N ASP A 447 43.69 4.64 22.85
CA ASP A 447 42.81 5.07 23.94
C ASP A 447 41.75 4.02 24.28
N ASN A 448 41.89 3.34 25.42
CA ASN A 448 40.89 2.40 25.96
C ASN A 448 39.72 3.11 26.66
N SER A 449 39.11 4.09 25.98
CA SER A 449 38.03 4.91 26.55
C SER A 449 36.65 4.33 26.23
N LYS A 450 35.70 4.48 27.18
CA LYS A 450 34.27 4.19 26.95
C LYS A 450 33.68 4.96 25.75
N GLU A 451 34.34 6.04 25.32
CA GLU A 451 33.94 6.82 24.16
C GLU A 451 34.31 6.15 22.83
N LYS A 452 35.46 5.46 22.76
CA LYS A 452 35.87 4.63 21.62
C LYS A 452 34.80 3.59 21.30
N PHE A 453 34.31 2.86 22.29
CA PHE A 453 33.25 1.86 22.11
C PHE A 453 31.90 2.48 21.69
N LYS A 454 31.59 3.70 22.15
CA LYS A 454 30.41 4.42 21.65
C LYS A 454 30.55 4.80 20.18
N LYS A 455 31.76 5.15 19.71
CA LYS A 455 32.02 5.44 18.30
C LYS A 455 31.95 4.17 17.44
N ILE A 456 32.60 3.08 17.88
CA ILE A 456 32.55 1.78 17.20
C ILE A 456 31.11 1.27 17.13
N LYS A 457 30.34 1.36 18.22
CA LYS A 457 28.91 1.00 18.22
C LYS A 457 28.09 1.82 17.22
N LYS A 458 28.32 3.13 17.14
CA LYS A 458 27.66 3.99 16.15
C LYS A 458 28.06 3.61 14.73
N LYS A 459 29.34 3.33 14.46
CA LYS A 459 29.81 2.86 13.15
C LYS A 459 29.19 1.51 12.78
N ALA A 460 29.09 0.58 13.73
CA ALA A 460 28.44 -0.71 13.52
C ALA A 460 26.95 -0.58 13.17
N GLU A 461 26.23 0.33 13.83
CA GLU A 461 24.83 0.65 13.51
C GLU A 461 24.68 1.34 12.14
N LEU A 462 25.66 2.14 11.72
CA LEU A 462 25.68 2.75 10.39
C LEU A 462 25.92 1.70 9.30
N LEU A 463 26.89 0.81 9.48
CA LEU A 463 27.15 -0.32 8.57
C LEU A 463 25.90 -1.20 8.39
N GLU A 464 25.20 -1.50 9.49
CA GLU A 464 23.97 -2.31 9.42
C GLU A 464 22.84 -1.58 8.67
N LYS A 465 22.67 -0.28 8.92
CA LYS A 465 21.65 0.53 8.22
C LYS A 465 21.96 0.63 6.73
N GLU A 466 23.23 0.76 6.36
CA GLU A 466 23.64 0.82 4.96
C GLU A 466 23.47 -0.52 4.27
N ALA A 467 23.86 -1.62 4.93
CA ALA A 467 23.64 -2.98 4.45
C ALA A 467 22.15 -3.24 4.19
N ARG A 468 21.26 -2.94 5.15
CA ARG A 468 19.81 -3.12 4.96
C ARG A 468 19.24 -2.29 3.81
N LYS A 469 19.74 -1.08 3.61
CA LYS A 469 19.32 -0.23 2.48
C LYS A 469 19.73 -0.86 1.15
N LYS A 470 20.96 -1.37 1.04
CA LYS A 470 21.47 -2.02 -0.18
C LYS A 470 20.83 -3.39 -0.41
N GLU A 471 20.56 -4.15 0.64
CA GLU A 471 19.80 -5.41 0.62
C GLU A 471 18.37 -5.20 0.07
N LEU A 472 17.66 -4.17 0.52
CA LEU A 472 16.35 -3.79 -0.02
C LEU A 472 16.38 -3.44 -1.52
N LEU A 473 17.52 -2.98 -2.03
CA LEU A 473 17.71 -2.65 -3.44
C LEU A 473 18.14 -3.86 -4.27
N LEU A 474 18.63 -4.93 -3.65
CA LEU A 474 18.92 -6.23 -4.26
C LEU A 474 17.62 -7.03 -4.48
N ILE A 475 16.72 -6.49 -5.31
CA ILE A 475 15.58 -7.26 -5.81
C ILE A 475 16.08 -8.06 -7.03
N PRO A 476 16.00 -9.40 -7.03
CA PRO A 476 16.60 -10.23 -8.08
C PRO A 476 15.80 -10.09 -9.38
N LYS A 477 16.19 -9.15 -10.25
CA LYS A 477 15.62 -9.06 -11.61
C LYS A 477 16.37 -9.95 -12.61
N ASN A 478 17.66 -10.24 -12.38
CA ASN A 478 18.47 -11.19 -13.15
C ASN A 478 19.54 -11.84 -12.24
N VAL A 479 19.46 -13.15 -12.04
CA VAL A 479 20.37 -13.93 -11.16
C VAL A 479 21.76 -14.15 -11.80
N GLY A 480 22.03 -13.60 -12.99
CA GLY A 480 23.27 -13.82 -13.74
C GLY A 480 24.08 -12.56 -14.10
N ASP A 481 23.68 -11.37 -13.66
CA ASP A 481 24.43 -10.14 -13.94
C ASP A 481 25.63 -10.02 -12.99
N TYR A 482 26.86 -9.88 -13.51
CA TYR A 482 28.07 -9.69 -12.71
C TYR A 482 27.94 -8.53 -11.69
N LYS A 483 27.21 -7.46 -12.08
CA LYS A 483 26.94 -6.31 -11.21
C LYS A 483 26.03 -6.65 -10.03
N THR A 484 25.11 -7.60 -10.16
CA THR A 484 24.24 -8.02 -9.05
C THR A 484 25.00 -8.88 -8.05
N ILE A 485 25.94 -9.70 -8.53
CA ILE A 485 26.87 -10.47 -7.70
C ILE A 485 27.81 -9.54 -6.94
N GLU A 486 28.44 -8.57 -7.62
CA GLU A 486 29.34 -7.61 -6.97
C GLU A 486 28.62 -6.74 -5.92
N THR A 487 27.38 -6.35 -6.19
CA THR A 487 26.58 -5.61 -5.21
C THR A 487 26.14 -6.47 -4.03
N ALA A 488 25.83 -7.75 -4.24
CA ALA A 488 25.56 -8.71 -3.17
C ALA A 488 26.80 -8.93 -2.29
N GLU A 489 27.97 -9.17 -2.89
CA GLU A 489 29.24 -9.32 -2.15
C GLU A 489 29.56 -8.07 -1.33
N ASN A 490 29.26 -6.88 -1.85
CA ASN A 490 29.44 -5.63 -1.10
C ASN A 490 28.47 -5.51 0.07
N VAL A 491 27.23 -6.01 -0.05
CA VAL A 491 26.29 -6.08 1.07
C VAL A 491 26.80 -7.05 2.13
N ASP A 492 27.27 -8.23 1.73
CA ASP A 492 27.84 -9.22 2.64
C ASP A 492 29.04 -8.66 3.41
N LYS A 493 29.94 -7.94 2.73
CA LYS A 493 31.07 -7.24 3.39
C LYS A 493 30.60 -6.25 4.46
N LEU A 494 29.55 -5.46 4.19
CA LEU A 494 28.99 -4.52 5.16
C LEU A 494 28.34 -5.22 6.36
N ILE A 495 27.62 -6.31 6.13
CA ILE A 495 27.00 -7.13 7.19
C ILE A 495 28.08 -7.74 8.07
N ILE A 496 29.08 -8.39 7.45
CA ILE A 496 30.22 -8.98 8.16
C ILE A 496 30.98 -7.90 8.95
N GLY A 497 31.21 -6.72 8.36
CA GLY A 497 31.83 -5.58 9.04
C GLY A 497 31.04 -5.13 10.27
N SER A 498 29.70 -5.03 10.16
CA SER A 498 28.83 -4.68 11.29
C SER A 498 28.89 -5.73 12.41
N ILE A 499 28.90 -7.02 12.06
CA ILE A 499 29.00 -8.13 13.02
C ILE A 499 30.35 -8.08 13.74
N LYS A 500 31.46 -7.97 12.99
CA LYS A 500 32.81 -7.86 13.57
C LYS A 500 32.91 -6.68 14.53
N ALA A 501 32.42 -5.51 14.13
CA ALA A 501 32.41 -4.32 14.98
C ALA A 501 31.58 -4.51 16.26
N LYS A 502 30.43 -5.19 16.19
CA LYS A 502 29.62 -5.52 17.37
C LYS A 502 30.29 -6.53 18.30
N LEU A 503 30.94 -7.55 17.75
CA LEU A 503 31.70 -8.53 18.53
C LEU A 503 32.88 -7.86 19.25
N ALA A 504 33.63 -6.98 18.57
CA ALA A 504 34.70 -6.20 19.18
C ALA A 504 34.20 -5.32 20.35
N VAL A 505 32.98 -4.78 20.26
CA VAL A 505 32.36 -4.06 21.38
C VAL A 505 32.02 -5.00 22.54
N LEU A 506 31.63 -6.25 22.28
CA LEU A 506 31.27 -7.22 23.32
C LEU A 506 32.49 -7.81 24.03
N GLU A 507 33.54 -8.19 23.31
CA GLU A 507 34.79 -8.75 23.88
C GLU A 507 35.43 -7.80 24.92
N HIS A 508 35.29 -6.49 24.73
CA HIS A 508 35.82 -5.47 25.63
C HIS A 508 34.84 -4.99 26.71
N VAL A 509 33.58 -5.45 26.71
CA VAL A 509 32.62 -5.19 27.80
C VAL A 509 32.69 -6.28 28.87
N GLU A 510 33.20 -7.47 28.53
CA GLU A 510 33.35 -8.60 29.45
C GLU A 510 34.72 -8.67 30.15
N THR A 511 35.65 -7.77 29.81
CA THR A 511 36.91 -7.52 30.55
C THR A 511 36.81 -6.26 31.39
#